data_AF-A0A2E9LHD6-F1
#
_entry.id   AF-A0A2E9LHD6-F1
#
_cell.length_a   1.000
_cell.length_b   1.000
_cell.length_c   1.000
_cell.angle_alpha   90.00
_cell.angle_beta   90.00
_cell.angle_gamma   90.00
#
_symmetry.space_group_name_H-M   'P 1'
#
loop_
_entity.id
_entity.type
_entity.pdbx_description
1 polymer ?
#
loop_
_entity_poly.entity_id
_entity_poly.type
_entity_poly.pdbx_seq_one_letter_code
_entity_poly.pdbx_strand_id
1 'polypeptide(L)'
;MSVIYTLSTAFIDTYNSFISTLPPLAQKFINLFLIVLLIVIYSIFIWKFYRFIATKDIIRLNLNRYNRAEHPLLAKLFAGIFYLLEYILILPFLIFFWFSIFTIFLIFLTENLAIENLLIISAIIIASIRMVSYYNEDLSKDLAKLLPFTLLAISIINPKFFDINRIFNNLSEITGFFNEIIIYLAFIIILEMILRFFDFIFSLFGLEDSPNIEER
;
A
#
# COMPACT_ATOMS: atom_id res chain seq x y z
N MET A 1 -5.45 22.01 16.79
CA MET A 1 -5.88 22.61 15.51
C MET A 1 -5.17 23.95 15.23
N SER A 2 -5.01 24.86 16.22
CA SER A 2 -4.35 26.17 16.00
C SER A 2 -2.86 26.11 15.61
N VAL A 3 -2.05 25.30 16.31
CA VAL A 3 -0.58 25.27 16.10
C VAL A 3 -0.20 24.81 14.70
N ILE A 4 -0.88 23.78 14.17
CA ILE A 4 -0.60 23.22 12.84
C ILE A 4 -1.00 24.21 11.74
N TYR A 5 -2.15 24.89 11.90
CA TYR A 5 -2.57 25.93 10.98
C TYR A 5 -1.55 27.07 10.93
N THR A 6 -1.08 27.54 12.09
CA THR A 6 -0.05 28.59 12.18
C THR A 6 1.27 28.16 11.53
N LEU A 7 1.67 26.89 11.70
CA LEU A 7 2.90 26.36 11.10
C LEU A 7 2.79 26.26 9.57
N SER A 8 1.63 25.83 9.07
CA SER A 8 1.33 25.76 7.64
C SER A 8 1.30 27.14 7.00
N THR A 9 0.62 28.12 7.60
CA THR A 9 0.56 29.48 7.05
C THR A 9 1.94 30.13 7.08
N ALA A 10 2.69 29.98 8.18
CA ALA A 10 4.05 30.50 8.28
C ALA A 10 4.97 29.95 7.18
N PHE A 11 4.86 28.66 6.86
CA PHE A 11 5.64 28.05 5.78
C PHE A 11 5.27 28.62 4.41
N ILE A 12 3.97 28.72 4.11
CA ILE A 12 3.47 29.25 2.84
C ILE A 12 3.87 30.73 2.67
N ASP A 13 3.74 31.53 3.73
CA ASP A 13 4.09 32.95 3.71
C ASP A 13 5.60 33.16 3.54
N THR A 14 6.41 32.34 4.21
CA THR A 14 7.88 32.34 4.03
C THR A 14 8.26 31.97 2.60
N TYR A 15 7.63 30.94 2.04
CA TYR A 15 7.84 30.51 0.67
C TYR A 15 7.47 31.61 -0.35
N ASN A 16 6.28 32.18 -0.21
CA ASN A 16 5.79 33.24 -1.09
C ASN A 16 6.69 34.48 -0.99
N SER A 17 7.12 34.84 0.22
CA SER A 17 8.04 35.95 0.43
C SER A 17 9.37 35.70 -0.27
N PHE A 18 9.97 34.52 -0.11
CA PHE A 18 11.22 34.15 -0.78
C PHE A 18 11.08 34.19 -2.31
N ILE A 19 10.05 33.54 -2.87
CA ILE A 19 9.83 33.48 -4.32
C ILE A 19 9.58 34.88 -4.90
N SER A 20 8.87 35.75 -4.18
CA SER A 20 8.57 37.11 -4.64
C SER A 20 9.82 37.99 -4.83
N THR A 21 10.94 37.66 -4.17
CA THR A 21 12.22 38.37 -4.34
C THR A 21 12.95 38.01 -5.64
N LEU A 22 12.53 36.93 -6.32
CA LEU A 22 13.22 36.40 -7.49
C LEU A 22 12.60 36.90 -8.81
N PRO A 23 13.39 36.97 -9.90
CA PRO A 23 12.86 37.30 -11.23
C PRO A 23 11.79 36.30 -11.71
N PRO A 24 10.81 36.70 -12.54
CA PRO A 24 9.69 35.83 -12.95
C PRO A 24 10.11 34.49 -13.58
N LEU A 25 11.24 34.47 -14.29
CA LEU A 25 11.79 33.25 -14.88
C LEU A 25 12.29 32.28 -13.81
N ALA A 26 12.98 32.78 -12.78
CA ALA A 26 13.46 31.98 -11.67
C ALA A 26 12.30 31.43 -10.81
N GLN A 27 11.22 32.21 -10.62
CA GLN A 27 10.02 31.74 -9.92
C GLN A 27 9.40 30.52 -10.62
N LYS A 28 9.20 30.61 -11.94
CA LYS A 28 8.67 29.48 -12.74
C LYS A 28 9.59 28.27 -12.69
N PHE A 29 10.89 28.48 -12.79
CA PHE A 29 11.88 27.40 -12.72
C PHE A 29 11.86 26.69 -11.38
N ILE A 30 11.84 27.42 -10.26
CA ILE A 30 11.81 26.83 -8.91
C ILE A 30 10.49 26.06 -8.68
N ASN A 31 9.34 26.63 -9.07
CA ASN A 31 8.06 25.94 -8.98
C ASN A 31 8.07 24.62 -9.75
N LEU A 32 8.55 24.63 -11.00
CA LEU A 32 8.68 23.41 -11.82
C LEU A 32 9.61 22.40 -11.16
N PHE A 33 10.78 22.84 -10.69
CA PHE A 33 11.76 21.98 -10.04
C PHE A 33 11.18 21.31 -8.78
N LEU A 34 10.45 22.05 -7.93
CA LEU A 34 9.81 21.51 -6.73
C LEU A 34 8.73 20.48 -7.05
N ILE A 35 7.91 20.72 -8.08
CA ILE A 35 6.89 19.76 -8.53
C ILE A 35 7.56 18.48 -9.06
N VAL A 36 8.58 18.60 -9.90
CA VAL A 36 9.34 17.43 -10.41
C VAL A 36 9.97 16.65 -9.26
N LEU A 37 10.60 17.34 -8.31
CA LEU A 37 11.21 16.72 -7.14
C LEU A 37 10.17 15.94 -6.31
N LEU A 38 8.99 16.55 -6.09
CA LEU A 38 7.89 15.90 -5.38
C LEU A 38 7.44 14.62 -6.09
N ILE A 39 7.27 14.66 -7.41
CA ILE A 39 6.87 13.49 -8.22
C ILE A 39 7.91 12.39 -8.13
N VAL A 40 9.21 12.72 -8.18
CA VAL A 40 10.29 11.74 -8.04
C VAL A 40 10.26 11.08 -6.65
N ILE A 41 10.16 11.87 -5.58
CA ILE A 41 10.09 11.35 -4.20
C ILE A 41 8.87 10.44 -4.05
N TYR A 42 7.70 10.89 -4.53
CA TYR A 42 6.47 10.11 -4.50
C TYR A 42 6.61 8.80 -5.29
N SER A 43 7.19 8.84 -6.48
CA SER A 43 7.37 7.65 -7.32
C SER A 43 8.32 6.63 -6.70
N ILE A 44 9.40 7.08 -6.06
CA ILE A 44 10.32 6.20 -5.30
C ILE A 44 9.58 5.55 -4.13
N PHE A 45 8.75 6.32 -3.43
CA PHE A 45 7.95 5.80 -2.33
C PHE A 45 6.97 4.73 -2.83
N ILE A 46 6.16 5.05 -3.84
CA ILE A 46 5.18 4.12 -4.43
C ILE A 46 5.90 2.87 -4.94
N TRP A 47 7.09 3.03 -5.52
CA TRP A 47 7.90 1.89 -5.97
C TRP A 47 8.23 0.90 -4.86
N LYS A 48 8.57 1.39 -3.67
CA LYS A 48 8.80 0.53 -2.49
C LYS A 48 7.49 -0.08 -1.97
N PHE A 49 6.45 0.74 -1.89
CA PHE A 49 5.13 0.34 -1.39
C PHE A 49 4.51 -0.79 -2.23
N TYR A 50 4.43 -0.61 -3.56
CA TYR A 50 3.71 -1.55 -4.42
C TYR A 50 4.38 -2.93 -4.42
N ARG A 51 5.72 -2.98 -4.42
CA ARG A 51 6.46 -4.25 -4.42
C ARG A 51 6.17 -5.05 -3.16
N PHE A 52 6.06 -4.36 -2.03
CA PHE A 52 5.82 -5.03 -0.77
C PHE A 52 4.41 -5.63 -0.71
N ILE A 53 3.38 -4.84 -1.01
CA ILE A 53 1.98 -5.28 -0.88
C ILE A 53 1.58 -6.34 -1.92
N ALA A 54 2.20 -6.29 -3.11
CA ALA A 54 1.92 -7.21 -4.22
C ALA A 54 2.65 -8.56 -4.13
N THR A 55 3.60 -8.73 -3.21
CA THR A 55 4.32 -10.00 -3.04
C THR A 55 3.43 -11.01 -2.31
N LYS A 56 3.27 -12.23 -2.84
CA LYS A 56 2.43 -13.27 -2.22
C LYS A 56 2.94 -13.63 -0.83
N ASP A 57 4.24 -13.92 -0.75
CA ASP A 57 4.92 -14.43 0.44
C ASP A 57 6.00 -13.46 0.93
N ILE A 58 5.73 -12.84 2.07
CA ILE A 58 6.72 -12.02 2.77
C ILE A 58 7.69 -12.90 3.55
N ILE A 59 7.20 -14.04 4.02
CA ILE A 59 7.97 -15.11 4.65
C ILE A 59 7.89 -16.29 3.69
N ARG A 60 9.02 -16.86 3.26
CA ARG A 60 9.01 -17.95 2.28
C ARG A 60 8.91 -19.31 2.95
N LEU A 61 7.88 -20.08 2.62
CA LEU A 61 7.79 -21.48 3.01
C LEU A 61 8.69 -22.33 2.10
N ASN A 62 9.64 -23.06 2.68
CA ASN A 62 10.43 -24.06 1.95
C ASN A 62 10.17 -25.45 2.54
N LEU A 63 9.30 -26.22 1.89
CA LEU A 63 8.97 -27.60 2.29
C LEU A 63 9.96 -28.64 1.73
N ASN A 64 10.74 -28.30 0.70
CA ASN A 64 11.65 -29.22 0.03
C ASN A 64 12.79 -29.71 0.92
N ARG A 65 13.17 -28.93 1.94
CA ARG A 65 14.14 -29.34 2.97
C ARG A 65 13.70 -30.57 3.78
N TYR A 66 12.40 -30.87 3.82
CA TYR A 66 11.85 -32.00 4.59
C TYR A 66 11.64 -33.27 3.74
N ASN A 67 11.98 -33.25 2.45
CA ASN A 67 11.89 -34.45 1.58
C ASN A 67 12.82 -35.59 2.01
N ARG A 68 13.87 -35.30 2.78
CA ARG A 68 14.84 -36.30 3.30
C ARG A 68 14.51 -36.80 4.72
N ALA A 69 13.41 -36.33 5.32
CA ALA A 69 13.00 -36.77 6.64
C ALA A 69 12.49 -38.21 6.61
N GLU A 70 12.58 -38.93 7.74
CA GLU A 70 12.09 -40.30 7.88
C GLU A 70 10.59 -40.43 7.51
N HIS A 71 9.79 -39.41 7.85
CA HIS A 71 8.39 -39.29 7.48
C HIS A 71 8.14 -37.96 6.74
N PRO A 72 8.31 -37.92 5.41
CA PRO A 72 8.30 -36.67 4.65
C PRO A 72 6.94 -35.96 4.68
N LEU A 73 5.82 -36.70 4.72
CA LEU A 73 4.47 -36.10 4.80
C LEU A 73 4.21 -35.42 6.15
N LEU A 74 4.53 -36.10 7.26
CA LEU A 74 4.34 -35.54 8.61
C LEU A 74 5.23 -34.32 8.83
N ALA A 75 6.49 -34.38 8.41
CA ALA A 75 7.43 -33.27 8.53
C ALA A 75 6.96 -32.03 7.73
N LYS A 76 6.45 -32.22 6.51
CA LYS A 76 5.85 -31.14 5.70
C LYS A 76 4.61 -30.54 6.34
N LEU A 77 3.73 -31.39 6.91
CA LEU A 77 2.49 -30.94 7.55
C LEU A 77 2.78 -30.06 8.77
N PHE A 78 3.64 -30.50 9.68
CA PHE A 78 4.00 -29.69 10.86
C PHE A 78 4.70 -28.39 10.46
N ALA A 79 5.63 -28.43 9.51
CA ALA A 79 6.30 -27.23 9.01
C ALA A 79 5.31 -26.23 8.40
N GLY A 80 4.31 -26.72 7.66
CA GLY A 80 3.22 -25.91 7.13
C GLY A 80 2.34 -25.29 8.21
N ILE A 81 1.97 -26.05 9.23
CA ILE A 81 1.17 -25.54 10.36
C ILE A 81 1.93 -24.44 11.11
N PHE A 82 3.21 -24.65 11.44
CA PHE A 82 4.01 -23.61 12.10
C PHE A 82 4.13 -22.35 11.25
N TYR A 83 4.30 -22.50 9.94
CA TYR A 83 4.31 -21.38 9.00
C TYR A 83 2.97 -20.63 8.97
N LEU A 84 1.84 -21.33 8.90
CA LEU A 84 0.52 -20.69 8.95
C LEU A 84 0.29 -19.94 10.26
N LEU A 85 0.72 -20.50 11.39
CA LEU A 85 0.61 -19.85 12.71
C LEU A 85 1.45 -18.56 12.80
N GLU A 86 2.69 -18.61 12.34
CA GLU A 86 3.55 -17.41 12.26
C GLU A 86 2.92 -16.34 11.37
N TYR A 87 2.36 -16.75 10.23
CA TYR A 87 1.73 -15.85 9.27
C TYR A 87 0.45 -15.21 9.83
N ILE A 88 -0.40 -15.96 10.53
CA ILE A 88 -1.62 -15.45 11.21
C ILE A 88 -1.29 -14.30 12.17
N LEU A 89 -0.14 -14.34 12.83
CA LEU A 89 0.25 -13.30 13.78
C LEU A 89 0.80 -12.05 13.08
N ILE A 90 1.58 -12.20 12.01
CA ILE A 90 2.27 -11.09 11.36
C ILE A 90 1.37 -10.35 10.35
N LEU A 91 0.53 -11.09 9.62
CA LEU A 91 -0.29 -10.57 8.53
C LEU A 91 -1.26 -9.45 8.99
N PRO A 92 -2.00 -9.55 10.10
CA PRO A 92 -2.95 -8.50 10.50
C PRO A 92 -2.29 -7.14 10.67
N PHE A 93 -1.11 -7.08 11.32
CA PHE A 93 -0.35 -5.85 11.49
C PHE A 93 0.10 -5.27 10.16
N LEU A 94 0.54 -6.16 9.28
CA LEU A 94 1.03 -5.78 7.98
C LEU A 94 -0.08 -5.22 7.08
N ILE A 95 -1.21 -5.92 6.99
CA ILE A 95 -2.37 -5.44 6.23
C ILE A 95 -2.85 -4.11 6.79
N PHE A 96 -2.96 -3.99 8.11
CA PHE A 96 -3.31 -2.74 8.77
C PHE A 96 -2.36 -1.60 8.39
N PHE A 97 -1.06 -1.85 8.44
CA PHE A 97 -0.04 -0.84 8.11
C PHE A 97 -0.16 -0.37 6.66
N TRP A 98 -0.26 -1.29 5.70
CA TRP A 98 -0.38 -0.92 4.28
C TRP A 98 -1.73 -0.32 3.94
N PHE A 99 -2.81 -0.80 4.55
CA PHE A 99 -4.14 -0.20 4.44
C PHE A 99 -4.15 1.25 4.90
N SER A 100 -3.49 1.53 6.04
CA SER A 100 -3.35 2.89 6.55
C SER A 100 -2.58 3.77 5.58
N ILE A 101 -1.42 3.30 5.09
CA ILE A 101 -0.61 4.04 4.12
C ILE A 101 -1.40 4.34 2.83
N PHE A 102 -2.10 3.33 2.29
CA PHE A 102 -2.87 3.49 1.07
C PHE A 102 -4.04 4.46 1.25
N THR A 103 -4.77 4.35 2.36
CA THR A 103 -5.86 5.26 2.71
C THR A 103 -5.36 6.70 2.82
N ILE A 104 -4.20 6.90 3.47
CA ILE A 104 -3.55 8.21 3.54
C ILE A 104 -3.28 8.72 2.12
N PHE A 105 -2.70 7.91 1.22
CA PHE A 105 -2.52 8.35 -0.18
C PHE A 105 -3.81 8.78 -0.86
N LEU A 106 -4.88 8.02 -0.69
CA LEU A 106 -6.17 8.39 -1.25
C LEU A 106 -6.64 9.74 -0.69
N ILE A 107 -6.54 9.98 0.62
CA ILE A 107 -6.90 11.27 1.23
C ILE A 107 -6.09 12.42 0.64
N PHE A 108 -4.78 12.23 0.47
CA PHE A 108 -3.91 13.26 -0.09
C PHE A 108 -4.22 13.56 -1.56
N LEU A 109 -4.50 12.54 -2.37
CA LEU A 109 -4.57 12.69 -3.83
C LEU A 109 -5.98 12.90 -4.38
N THR A 110 -7.01 12.49 -3.64
CA THR A 110 -8.40 12.65 -4.07
C THR A 110 -9.02 13.92 -3.51
N GLU A 111 -9.90 14.53 -4.29
CA GLU A 111 -10.72 15.66 -3.86
C GLU A 111 -12.19 15.24 -3.80
N ASN A 112 -12.94 15.82 -2.86
CA ASN A 112 -14.40 15.72 -2.76
C ASN A 112 -14.98 14.30 -2.60
N LEU A 113 -14.19 13.35 -2.08
CA LEU A 113 -14.70 12.03 -1.68
C LEU A 113 -14.88 11.99 -0.16
N ALA A 114 -16.03 11.47 0.27
CA ALA A 114 -16.28 11.15 1.67
C ALA A 114 -15.25 10.12 2.17
N ILE A 115 -14.85 10.24 3.44
CA ILE A 115 -13.84 9.35 4.03
C ILE A 115 -14.28 7.88 3.99
N GLU A 116 -15.57 7.59 4.15
CA GLU A 116 -16.15 6.26 4.00
C GLU A 116 -15.81 5.62 2.64
N ASN A 117 -15.95 6.41 1.56
CA ASN A 117 -15.64 5.96 0.21
C ASN A 117 -14.14 5.71 0.02
N LEU A 118 -13.28 6.51 0.66
CA LEU A 118 -11.83 6.31 0.60
C LEU A 118 -11.41 5.04 1.32
N LEU A 119 -12.04 4.73 2.46
CA LEU A 119 -11.78 3.51 3.23
C LEU A 119 -12.20 2.26 2.46
N ILE A 120 -13.41 2.26 1.87
CA ILE A 120 -13.89 1.10 1.09
C ILE A 120 -13.08 0.90 -0.20
N ILE A 121 -12.73 1.98 -0.92
CA ILE A 121 -11.86 1.89 -2.10
C ILE A 121 -10.50 1.30 -1.70
N SER A 122 -9.92 1.75 -0.59
CA SER A 122 -8.66 1.21 -0.07
C SER A 122 -8.78 -0.29 0.22
N ALA A 123 -9.89 -0.71 0.84
CA ALA A 123 -10.12 -2.11 1.20
C ALA A 123 -10.25 -2.99 -0.05
N ILE A 124 -11.06 -2.56 -1.03
CA ILE A 124 -11.28 -3.27 -2.30
C ILE A 124 -9.95 -3.47 -3.01
N ILE A 125 -9.16 -2.40 -3.14
CA ILE A 125 -7.92 -2.44 -3.91
C ILE A 125 -6.88 -3.33 -3.25
N ILE A 126 -6.73 -3.24 -1.93
CA ILE A 126 -5.80 -4.11 -1.21
C ILE A 126 -6.26 -5.56 -1.31
N ALA A 127 -7.54 -5.86 -1.12
CA ALA A 127 -8.07 -7.21 -1.32
C ALA A 127 -7.79 -7.74 -2.73
N SER A 128 -8.03 -6.92 -3.76
CA SER A 128 -7.73 -7.29 -5.16
C SER A 128 -6.24 -7.54 -5.39
N ILE A 129 -5.35 -6.69 -4.89
CA ILE A 129 -3.89 -6.87 -4.99
C ILE A 129 -3.47 -8.20 -4.36
N ARG A 130 -3.97 -8.48 -3.13
CA ARG A 130 -3.65 -9.74 -2.44
C ARG A 130 -4.16 -10.94 -3.21
N MET A 131 -5.42 -10.92 -3.66
CA MET A 131 -5.98 -12.02 -4.44
C MET A 131 -5.20 -12.28 -5.73
N VAL A 132 -4.83 -11.23 -6.45
CA VAL A 132 -4.04 -11.33 -7.68
C VAL A 132 -2.63 -11.84 -7.41
N SER A 133 -2.02 -11.57 -6.26
CA SER A 133 -0.67 -12.07 -5.93
C SER A 133 -0.57 -13.60 -5.88
N TYR A 134 -1.67 -14.29 -5.57
CA TYR A 134 -1.74 -15.75 -5.62
C TYR A 134 -1.91 -16.31 -7.04
N TYR A 135 -2.31 -15.46 -8.00
CA TYR A 135 -2.42 -15.82 -9.41
C TYR A 135 -1.16 -15.45 -10.19
N ASN A 136 -0.74 -14.19 -10.12
CA ASN A 136 0.45 -13.68 -10.78
C ASN A 136 0.97 -12.43 -10.04
N GLU A 137 2.18 -12.51 -9.50
CA GLU A 137 2.78 -11.40 -8.74
C GLU A 137 3.05 -10.15 -9.60
N ASP A 138 3.36 -10.31 -10.87
CA ASP A 138 3.63 -9.16 -11.75
C ASP A 138 2.36 -8.39 -12.07
N LEU A 139 1.25 -9.09 -12.30
CA LEU A 139 -0.07 -8.47 -12.41
C LEU A 139 -0.48 -7.77 -11.09
N SER A 140 -0.16 -8.38 -9.94
CA SER A 140 -0.42 -7.76 -8.64
C SER A 140 0.39 -6.47 -8.45
N LYS A 141 1.66 -6.47 -8.87
CA LYS A 141 2.53 -5.28 -8.85
C LYS A 141 1.98 -4.18 -9.75
N ASP A 142 1.47 -4.54 -10.93
CA ASP A 142 0.87 -3.61 -11.86
C ASP A 142 -0.43 -3.00 -11.31
N LEU A 143 -1.27 -3.81 -10.68
CA LEU A 143 -2.48 -3.32 -10.02
C LEU A 143 -2.16 -2.40 -8.84
N ALA A 144 -1.18 -2.77 -8.01
CA ALA A 144 -0.79 -2.01 -6.83
C ALA A 144 -0.21 -0.62 -7.14
N LYS A 145 0.47 -0.46 -8.28
CA LYS A 145 1.04 0.83 -8.70
C LYS A 145 0.07 1.70 -9.51
N LEU A 146 -0.93 1.09 -10.16
CA LEU A 146 -1.85 1.78 -11.06
C LEU A 146 -2.57 2.92 -10.34
N LEU A 147 -3.26 2.63 -9.24
CA LEU A 147 -4.05 3.65 -8.54
C LEU A 147 -3.22 4.82 -8.00
N PRO A 148 -2.13 4.59 -7.26
CA PRO A 148 -1.29 5.69 -6.78
C PRO A 148 -0.75 6.58 -7.89
N PHE A 149 -0.37 6.02 -9.05
CA PHE A 149 0.12 6.82 -10.18
C PHE A 149 -0.99 7.52 -10.94
N THR A 150 -2.14 6.88 -11.13
CA THR A 150 -3.32 7.51 -11.74
C THR A 150 -3.79 8.70 -10.92
N LEU A 151 -3.86 8.53 -9.60
CA LEU A 151 -4.26 9.61 -8.71
C LEU A 151 -3.24 10.73 -8.69
N LEU A 152 -1.94 10.43 -8.67
CA LEU A 152 -0.89 11.45 -8.82
C LEU A 152 -1.07 12.27 -10.11
N ALA A 153 -1.32 11.60 -11.24
CA ALA A 153 -1.52 12.28 -12.51
C ALA A 153 -2.72 13.24 -12.47
N ILE A 154 -3.84 12.80 -11.87
CA ILE A 154 -5.04 13.63 -11.69
C ILE A 154 -4.73 14.81 -10.74
N SER A 155 -4.04 14.54 -9.63
CA SER A 155 -3.69 15.54 -8.63
C SER A 155 -2.81 16.66 -9.19
N ILE A 156 -1.81 16.35 -10.03
CA ILE A 156 -0.92 17.37 -10.62
C ILE A 156 -1.68 18.38 -11.49
N ILE A 157 -2.77 17.95 -12.14
CA ILE A 157 -3.57 18.79 -13.02
C ILE A 157 -4.55 19.67 -12.22
N ASN A 158 -4.86 19.29 -10.98
CA ASN A 158 -5.81 20.01 -10.15
C ASN A 158 -5.10 20.94 -9.15
N PRO A 159 -5.27 22.27 -9.22
CA PRO A 159 -4.58 23.21 -8.34
C PRO A 159 -4.95 23.12 -6.85
N LYS A 160 -6.02 22.40 -6.48
CA LYS A 160 -6.51 22.30 -5.09
C LYS A 160 -6.16 20.99 -4.39
N PHE A 161 -5.35 20.14 -5.00
CA PHE A 161 -5.15 18.80 -4.48
C PHE A 161 -4.47 18.79 -3.11
N PHE A 162 -3.48 19.67 -2.91
CA PHE A 162 -2.83 19.92 -1.61
C PHE A 162 -3.57 20.99 -0.79
N ASP A 163 -4.82 20.72 -0.43
CA ASP A 163 -5.50 21.47 0.63
C ASP A 163 -5.21 20.81 1.99
N ILE A 164 -4.31 21.41 2.74
CA ILE A 164 -3.88 20.93 4.06
C ILE A 164 -5.05 20.88 5.04
N ASN A 165 -5.98 21.85 5.00
CA ASN A 165 -7.13 21.87 5.90
C ASN A 165 -8.07 20.69 5.61
N ARG A 166 -8.33 20.43 4.32
CA ARG A 166 -9.11 19.27 3.88
C ARG A 166 -8.49 17.95 4.35
N ILE A 167 -7.17 17.79 4.15
CA ILE A 167 -6.44 16.57 4.53
C ILE A 167 -6.57 16.34 6.04
N PHE A 168 -6.40 17.37 6.86
CA PHE A 168 -6.53 17.25 8.32
C PHE A 168 -7.96 16.97 8.77
N ASN A 169 -8.97 17.59 8.15
CA ASN A 169 -10.36 17.31 8.46
C ASN A 169 -10.68 15.84 8.17
N ASN A 170 -10.32 15.35 6.98
CA ASN A 170 -10.51 13.94 6.61
C ASN A 170 -9.77 12.98 7.57
N LEU A 171 -8.53 13.30 7.96
CA LEU A 171 -7.77 12.50 8.93
C LEU A 171 -8.44 12.47 10.32
N SER A 172 -9.04 13.58 10.75
CA SER A 172 -9.77 13.63 12.02
C SER A 172 -11.09 12.85 12.00
N GLU A 173 -11.71 12.74 10.82
CA GLU A 173 -12.95 11.96 10.64
C GLU A 173 -12.70 10.44 10.67
N ILE A 174 -11.48 9.96 10.38
CA ILE A 174 -11.14 8.52 10.37
C ILE A 174 -11.54 7.84 11.67
N THR A 175 -11.39 8.52 12.82
CA THR A 175 -11.75 7.92 14.12
C THR A 175 -13.24 7.62 14.25
N GLY A 176 -14.10 8.27 13.46
CA GLY A 176 -15.52 7.95 13.39
C GLY A 176 -15.82 6.62 12.69
N PHE A 177 -14.88 6.10 11.90
CA PHE A 177 -15.06 4.91 11.05
C PHE A 177 -14.25 3.70 11.54
N PHE A 178 -13.91 3.65 12.84
CA PHE A 178 -13.11 2.55 13.40
C PHE A 178 -13.79 1.18 13.23
N ASN A 179 -15.12 1.12 13.31
CA ASN A 179 -15.86 -0.14 13.16
C ASN A 179 -15.75 -0.67 11.73
N GLU A 180 -15.94 0.22 10.74
CA GLU A 180 -15.82 -0.06 9.31
C GLU A 180 -14.40 -0.50 8.97
N ILE A 181 -13.38 0.20 9.51
CA ILE A 181 -11.98 -0.18 9.36
C ILE A 181 -11.74 -1.60 9.87
N ILE A 182 -12.25 -1.95 11.06
CA ILE A 182 -12.09 -3.29 11.62
C ILE A 182 -12.76 -4.34 10.71
N ILE A 183 -13.98 -4.06 10.20
CA ILE A 183 -14.68 -4.96 9.28
C ILE A 183 -13.88 -5.17 8.00
N TYR A 184 -13.36 -4.10 7.41
CA TYR A 184 -12.55 -4.18 6.18
C TYR A 184 -11.25 -4.95 6.40
N LEU A 185 -10.54 -4.70 7.50
CA LEU A 185 -9.32 -5.44 7.83
C LEU A 185 -9.62 -6.92 8.09
N ALA A 186 -10.67 -7.22 8.85
CA ALA A 186 -11.10 -8.59 9.10
C ALA A 186 -11.41 -9.33 7.79
N PHE A 187 -12.10 -8.66 6.86
CA PHE A 187 -12.37 -9.22 5.53
C PHE A 187 -11.07 -9.56 4.78
N ILE A 188 -10.12 -8.63 4.67
CA ILE A 188 -8.86 -8.87 3.95
C ILE A 188 -8.04 -9.98 4.63
N ILE A 189 -8.02 -10.02 5.97
CA ILE A 189 -7.35 -11.08 6.73
C ILE A 189 -7.98 -12.44 6.44
N ILE A 190 -9.31 -12.55 6.53
CA ILE A 190 -10.02 -13.80 6.24
C ILE A 190 -9.78 -14.26 4.80
N LEU A 191 -9.90 -13.33 3.84
CA LEU A 191 -9.62 -13.60 2.43
C LEU A 191 -8.22 -14.15 2.24
N GLU A 192 -7.22 -13.55 2.89
CA GLU A 192 -5.87 -14.08 2.77
C GLU A 192 -5.72 -15.45 3.43
N MET A 193 -6.30 -15.67 4.61
CA MET A 193 -6.23 -16.98 5.26
C MET A 193 -6.79 -18.09 4.37
N ILE A 194 -7.87 -17.79 3.63
CA ILE A 194 -8.44 -18.71 2.65
C ILE A 194 -7.47 -18.97 1.50
N LEU A 195 -6.91 -17.93 0.89
CA LEU A 195 -5.96 -18.07 -0.24
C LEU A 195 -4.71 -18.85 0.16
N ARG A 196 -4.16 -18.56 1.34
CA ARG A 196 -2.98 -19.23 1.88
C ARG A 196 -3.24 -20.69 2.22
N PHE A 197 -4.45 -21.01 2.67
CA PHE A 197 -4.86 -22.40 2.86
C PHE A 197 -4.85 -23.17 1.54
N PHE A 198 -5.41 -22.60 0.46
CA PHE A 198 -5.36 -23.23 -0.87
C PHE A 198 -3.92 -23.41 -1.39
N ASP A 199 -3.08 -22.37 -1.24
CA ASP A 199 -1.66 -22.42 -1.63
C ASP A 199 -0.91 -23.52 -0.89
N PHE A 200 -1.13 -23.65 0.43
CA PHE A 200 -0.57 -24.74 1.22
C PHE A 200 -1.01 -26.11 0.72
N ILE A 201 -2.30 -26.30 0.42
CA ILE A 201 -2.81 -27.56 -0.13
C ILE A 201 -2.14 -27.89 -1.46
N PHE A 202 -2.01 -26.93 -2.38
CA PHE A 202 -1.33 -27.15 -3.67
C PHE A 202 0.16 -27.48 -3.50
N SER A 203 0.85 -26.81 -2.57
CA SER A 203 2.25 -27.08 -2.25
C SER A 203 2.48 -28.49 -1.70
N LEU A 204 1.51 -29.06 -0.96
CA LEU A 204 1.58 -30.44 -0.47
C LEU A 204 1.53 -31.47 -1.59
N PHE A 205 0.73 -31.22 -2.64
CA PHE A 205 0.62 -32.10 -3.79
C PHE A 205 1.74 -31.91 -4.83
N GLY A 206 2.65 -30.95 -4.61
CA GLY A 206 3.76 -30.67 -5.53
C GLY A 206 3.30 -30.09 -6.86
N LEU A 207 2.13 -29.43 -6.88
CA LEU A 207 1.59 -28.74 -8.06
C LEU A 207 2.13 -27.31 -8.21
N GLU A 208 3.12 -26.93 -7.39
CA GLU A 208 3.86 -25.68 -7.60
C GLU A 208 4.79 -25.85 -8.80
N ASP A 209 4.38 -25.28 -9.93
CA ASP A 209 5.30 -24.95 -11.00
C ASP A 209 6.43 -24.11 -10.41
N SER A 210 7.65 -24.65 -10.49
CA SER A 210 8.88 -23.95 -10.14
C SER A 210 8.82 -22.51 -10.64
N PRO A 211 9.13 -21.50 -9.80
CA PRO A 211 9.18 -20.12 -10.27
C PRO A 211 10.17 -20.09 -11.43
N ASN A 212 9.69 -19.61 -12.59
CA ASN A 212 10.52 -19.36 -13.76
C ASN A 212 11.79 -18.64 -13.27
N ILE A 213 12.90 -19.36 -13.33
CA ILE A 213 14.24 -18.80 -13.32
C ILE A 213 14.40 -18.21 -14.73
N GLU A 214 13.73 -17.10 -15.00
CA GLU A 214 14.00 -16.30 -16.19
C GLU A 214 14.44 -14.91 -15.74
N GLU A 215 15.76 -14.79 -15.75
CA GLU A 215 16.62 -13.62 -15.96
C GLU A 215 16.38 -12.35 -15.13
N ARG A 216 17.41 -12.07 -14.33
CA ARG A 216 17.64 -10.83 -13.57
C ARG A 216 17.71 -9.59 -14.43
#